data_AF-A0A3B9VGV0-F1
#
_entry.id   AF-A0A3B9VGV0-F1
#
_cell.length_a   1.000
_cell.length_b   1.000
_cell.length_c   1.000
_cell.angle_alpha   90.00
_cell.angle_beta   90.00
_cell.angle_gamma   90.00
#
_symmetry.space_group_name_H-M   'P 1'
#
loop_
_entity.id
_entity.type
_entity.pdbx_description
1 polymer ?
#
loop_
_entity_poly.entity_id
_entity_poly.type
_entity_poly.pdbx_seq_one_letter_code
_entity_poly.pdbx_strand_id
1 'polypeptide(L)'
;MKTILHKNDNSETILTHIAEGHDISSISSQLGGCQVDLKDIDLNYITAYKIENNKPVLDLEKVRSLKVEQIRNQRDEAFFDFDRRYDIALKDESDLSLLKQERQQLKDAPQKAEVYLDSCVSLQEMNVLNIDKVM
;
A
#
# COMPACT_ATOMS: atom_id res chain seq x y z
N MET A 1 -3.86 -22.77 -19.63
CA MET A 1 -2.79 -22.61 -20.65
C MET A 1 -1.53 -22.14 -19.93
N LYS A 2 -0.35 -22.69 -20.22
CA LYS A 2 0.92 -22.21 -19.64
C LYS A 2 1.51 -21.20 -20.62
N THR A 3 1.31 -19.92 -20.35
CA THR A 3 2.00 -18.85 -21.09
C THR A 3 3.40 -18.70 -20.48
N ILE A 4 4.43 -18.67 -21.33
CA ILE A 4 5.83 -18.59 -20.93
C ILE A 4 6.25 -17.13 -21.10
N LEU A 5 6.65 -16.49 -20.01
CA LEU A 5 7.27 -15.16 -20.06
C LEU A 5 8.69 -15.25 -20.63
N HIS A 6 9.03 -14.36 -21.55
CA HIS A 6 10.35 -14.23 -22.16
C HIS A 6 11.13 -13.05 -21.58
N LYS A 7 12.46 -13.16 -21.54
CA LYS A 7 13.38 -12.12 -21.02
C LYS A 7 13.24 -10.71 -21.65
N ASN A 8 12.57 -10.61 -22.80
CA ASN A 8 12.34 -9.36 -23.54
C ASN A 8 10.89 -8.87 -23.44
N ASP A 9 10.04 -9.55 -22.66
CA ASP A 9 8.66 -9.13 -22.47
C ASP A 9 8.63 -7.78 -21.76
N ASN A 10 7.71 -6.93 -22.19
CA ASN A 10 7.59 -5.58 -21.67
C ASN A 10 6.76 -5.58 -20.36
N SER A 11 6.73 -4.43 -19.69
CA SER A 11 5.95 -4.21 -18.46
C SER A 11 4.48 -4.61 -18.62
N GLU A 12 3.88 -4.43 -19.80
CA GLU A 12 2.48 -4.75 -20.10
C GLU A 12 2.20 -6.27 -20.09
N THR A 13 3.10 -7.09 -20.62
CA THR A 13 2.97 -8.56 -20.57
C THR A 13 3.03 -9.07 -19.13
N ILE A 14 3.92 -8.51 -18.32
CA ILE A 14 4.07 -8.88 -16.90
C ILE A 14 2.81 -8.49 -16.12
N LEU A 15 2.32 -7.27 -16.30
CA LEU A 15 1.09 -6.81 -15.66
C LEU A 15 -0.13 -7.64 -16.08
N THR A 16 -0.17 -8.13 -17.32
CA THR A 16 -1.23 -9.03 -17.79
C THR A 16 -1.23 -10.32 -16.98
N HIS A 17 -0.07 -10.97 -16.80
CA HIS A 17 0.01 -12.19 -16.01
C HIS A 17 -0.32 -11.98 -14.53
N ILE A 18 0.09 -10.85 -13.96
CA ILE A 18 -0.24 -10.52 -12.57
C ILE A 18 -1.75 -10.28 -12.43
N ALA A 19 -2.35 -9.56 -13.38
CA ALA A 19 -3.79 -9.34 -13.44
C ALA A 19 -4.59 -10.65 -13.65
N GLU A 20 -4.02 -11.63 -14.33
CA GLU A 20 -4.55 -13.00 -14.47
C GLU A 20 -4.40 -13.83 -13.18
N GLY A 21 -3.73 -13.30 -12.15
CA GLY A 21 -3.57 -13.94 -10.83
C GLY A 21 -2.30 -14.77 -10.69
N HIS A 22 -1.33 -14.64 -11.60
CA HIS A 22 -0.03 -15.28 -11.44
C HIS A 22 0.81 -14.59 -10.36
N ASP A 23 1.44 -15.39 -9.50
CA ASP A 23 2.34 -14.88 -8.48
C ASP A 23 3.63 -14.31 -9.10
N ILE A 24 4.10 -13.19 -8.56
CA ILE A 24 5.31 -12.49 -8.98
C ILE A 24 6.54 -13.39 -8.84
N SER A 25 6.58 -14.24 -7.81
CA SER A 25 7.68 -15.19 -7.63
C SER A 25 7.73 -16.21 -8.79
N SER A 26 6.56 -16.65 -9.25
CA SER A 26 6.42 -17.55 -10.40
C SER A 26 6.84 -16.85 -11.69
N ILE A 27 6.46 -15.59 -11.86
CA ILE A 27 6.88 -14.75 -13.01
C ILE A 27 8.40 -14.56 -13.03
N SER A 28 9.01 -14.19 -11.90
CA SER A 28 10.46 -13.98 -11.77
C SER A 28 11.26 -15.24 -12.10
N SER A 29 10.78 -16.41 -11.66
CA SER A 29 11.41 -17.70 -11.97
C SER A 29 11.36 -18.06 -13.46
N GLN A 30 10.29 -17.69 -14.18
CA GLN A 30 10.17 -17.90 -15.62
C GLN A 30 11.12 -17.00 -16.42
N LEU A 31 11.33 -15.77 -15.95
CA LEU A 31 12.23 -14.79 -16.57
C LEU A 31 13.72 -15.10 -16.33
N GLY A 32 14.05 -16.17 -15.61
CA GLY A 32 15.43 -16.61 -15.36
C GLY A 32 16.25 -15.60 -14.56
N GLY A 33 15.60 -14.81 -13.68
CA GLY A 33 16.28 -13.77 -12.91
C GLY A 33 16.68 -12.53 -13.71
N CYS A 34 16.14 -12.35 -14.93
CA CYS A 34 16.34 -11.10 -15.67
C CYS A 34 15.75 -9.91 -14.90
N GLN A 35 16.53 -8.84 -14.81
CA GLN A 35 16.10 -7.59 -14.18
C GLN A 35 15.13 -6.88 -15.13
N VAL A 36 13.84 -6.96 -14.85
CA VAL A 36 12.81 -6.24 -15.60
C VAL A 36 12.90 -4.77 -15.22
N ASP A 37 12.94 -3.88 -16.23
CA ASP A 37 12.90 -2.44 -16.01
C ASP A 37 11.47 -2.02 -15.61
N LEU A 38 11.13 -2.16 -14.33
CA LEU A 38 9.82 -1.86 -13.73
C LEU A 38 9.64 -0.36 -13.44
N LYS A 39 10.30 0.54 -14.17
CA LYS A 39 10.28 2.00 -13.90
C LYS A 39 8.87 2.59 -13.83
N ASP A 40 7.91 1.97 -14.51
CA ASP A 40 6.53 2.45 -14.57
C ASP A 40 5.56 1.67 -13.66
N ILE A 41 6.06 0.70 -12.88
CA ILE A 41 5.23 -0.17 -12.03
C ILE A 41 5.48 0.14 -10.56
N ASP A 42 4.44 0.65 -9.89
CA ASP A 42 4.44 0.78 -8.44
C ASP A 42 4.28 -0.61 -7.80
N LEU A 43 5.38 -1.14 -7.28
CA LEU A 43 5.44 -2.45 -6.63
C LEU A 43 4.50 -2.56 -5.42
N ASN A 44 4.11 -1.45 -4.81
CA ASN A 44 3.17 -1.45 -3.69
C ASN A 44 1.75 -1.82 -4.13
N TYR A 45 1.41 -1.62 -5.40
CA TYR A 45 0.09 -1.86 -5.98
C TYR A 45 0.12 -2.84 -7.14
N ILE A 46 1.19 -3.62 -7.26
CA ILE A 46 1.37 -4.59 -8.33
C ILE A 46 0.23 -5.62 -8.39
N THR A 47 -0.37 -5.96 -7.25
CA THR A 47 -1.53 -6.87 -7.19
C THR A 47 -2.84 -6.18 -7.55
N ALA A 48 -2.87 -4.86 -7.70
CA ALA A 48 -4.06 -4.07 -8.00
C ALA A 48 -4.35 -3.97 -9.50
N TYR A 49 -3.65 -4.69 -10.36
CA TYR A 49 -3.95 -4.72 -11.79
C TYR A 49 -5.06 -5.72 -12.11
N LYS A 50 -5.93 -5.36 -13.06
CA LYS A 50 -7.00 -6.18 -13.63
C LYS A 50 -6.97 -6.12 -15.16
N ILE A 51 -7.63 -7.05 -15.83
CA ILE A 51 -7.78 -7.02 -17.28
C ILE A 51 -9.08 -6.32 -17.66
N GLU A 52 -8.97 -5.24 -18.43
CA GLU A 52 -10.10 -4.58 -19.08
C GLU A 52 -9.80 -4.40 -20.56
N ASN A 53 -10.73 -4.79 -21.44
CA ASN A 53 -10.56 -4.68 -22.89
C ASN A 53 -9.24 -5.29 -23.43
N ASN A 54 -8.85 -6.47 -22.91
CA ASN A 54 -7.60 -7.16 -23.21
C ASN A 54 -6.32 -6.37 -22.86
N LYS A 55 -6.41 -5.40 -21.95
CA LYS A 55 -5.26 -4.65 -21.45
C LYS A 55 -5.21 -4.67 -19.92
N PRO A 56 -4.00 -4.71 -19.33
CA PRO A 56 -3.87 -4.53 -17.89
C PRO A 56 -4.17 -3.07 -17.54
N VAL A 57 -5.12 -2.88 -16.63
CA VAL A 57 -5.53 -1.57 -16.11
C VAL A 57 -5.42 -1.61 -14.58
N LEU A 58 -4.96 -0.52 -13.99
CA LEU A 58 -4.87 -0.40 -12.54
C LEU A 58 -6.27 -0.23 -11.93
N ASP A 59 -6.63 -1.12 -11.01
CA ASP A 59 -7.86 -1.06 -10.25
C ASP A 59 -7.73 -0.08 -9.08
N LEU A 60 -8.22 1.13 -9.27
CA LEU A 60 -8.16 2.19 -8.25
C LEU A 60 -8.91 1.82 -6.96
N GLU A 61 -9.97 1.01 -7.01
CA GLU A 61 -10.67 0.59 -5.78
C GLU A 61 -9.79 -0.34 -4.95
N LYS A 62 -9.10 -1.28 -5.62
CA LYS A 62 -8.12 -2.16 -4.96
C LYS A 62 -6.89 -1.40 -4.46
N VAL A 63 -6.44 -0.38 -5.18
CA VAL A 63 -5.38 0.53 -4.70
C VAL A 63 -5.82 1.21 -3.40
N ARG A 64 -7.05 1.74 -3.34
CA ARG A 64 -7.58 2.35 -2.11
C ARG A 64 -7.57 1.36 -0.95
N SER A 65 -8.06 0.14 -1.14
CA SER A 65 -8.08 -0.85 -0.06
C SER A 65 -6.68 -1.19 0.45
N LEU A 66 -5.71 -1.38 -0.46
CA LEU A 66 -4.31 -1.65 -0.11
C LEU A 66 -3.68 -0.45 0.62
N LYS A 67 -4.02 0.78 0.22
CA LYS A 67 -3.50 1.98 0.88
C LYS A 67 -4.05 2.14 2.29
N VAL A 68 -5.34 1.86 2.52
CA VAL A 68 -5.91 1.84 3.87
C VAL A 68 -5.23 0.80 4.73
N GLU A 69 -4.95 -0.39 4.19
CA GLU A 69 -4.21 -1.44 4.90
C GLU A 69 -2.80 -1.00 5.29
N GLN A 70 -2.07 -0.34 4.38
CA GLN A 70 -0.77 0.26 4.69
C GLN A 70 -0.85 1.28 5.84
N ILE A 71 -1.86 2.14 5.85
CA ILE A 71 -2.08 3.11 6.93
C ILE A 71 -2.39 2.39 8.25
N ARG A 72 -3.18 1.32 8.24
CA ARG A 72 -3.46 0.51 9.44
C ARG A 72 -2.18 -0.12 9.99
N ASN A 73 -1.31 -0.65 9.13
CA ASN A 73 -0.04 -1.23 9.54
C ASN A 73 0.90 -0.15 10.14
N GLN A 74 1.04 1.00 9.48
CA GLN A 74 1.84 2.13 9.98
C GLN A 74 1.31 2.66 11.32
N ARG A 75 -0.02 2.72 11.47
CA ARG A 75 -0.67 3.08 12.73
C ARG A 75 -0.34 2.08 13.84
N ASP A 76 -0.36 0.78 13.54
CA ASP A 76 -0.06 -0.25 14.54
C ASP A 76 1.40 -0.16 15.01
N GLU A 77 2.34 0.09 14.10
CA GLU A 77 3.73 0.42 14.44
C GLU A 77 3.83 1.66 15.33
N ALA A 78 3.10 2.72 15.00
CA ALA A 78 3.05 3.93 15.81
C ALA A 78 2.40 3.72 17.19
N PHE A 79 1.43 2.81 17.31
CA PHE A 79 0.84 2.42 18.59
C PHE A 79 1.87 1.75 19.52
N PHE A 80 2.77 0.92 19.00
CA PHE A 80 3.82 0.32 19.82
C PHE A 80 4.75 1.38 20.44
N ASP A 81 5.15 2.39 19.68
CA ASP A 81 5.95 3.50 20.21
C ASP A 81 5.15 4.37 21.20
N PHE A 82 3.89 4.66 20.87
CA PHE A 82 2.96 5.38 21.72
C PHE A 82 2.80 4.72 23.10
N ASP A 83 2.51 3.42 23.15
CA ASP A 83 2.27 2.69 24.40
C ASP A 83 3.51 2.75 25.31
N ARG A 84 4.70 2.62 24.74
CA ARG A 84 5.96 2.78 25.47
C ARG A 84 6.11 4.18 26.05
N ARG A 85 5.84 5.24 25.27
CA ARG A 85 5.92 6.63 25.74
C ARG A 85 4.87 6.92 26.82
N TYR A 86 3.67 6.37 26.66
CA TYR A 86 2.59 6.51 27.62
C TYR A 86 2.92 5.88 28.97
N ASP A 87 3.49 4.66 28.96
CA ASP A 87 3.89 3.97 30.19
C ASP A 87 4.97 4.72 30.97
N ILE A 88 5.93 5.34 30.27
CA ILE A 88 6.97 6.17 30.89
C ILE A 88 6.32 7.42 31.50
N ALA A 89 5.55 8.17 30.71
CA ALA A 89 4.91 9.40 31.17
C ALA A 89 3.96 9.16 32.37
N LEU A 90 3.26 8.02 32.39
CA LEU A 90 2.40 7.63 33.49
C LEU A 90 3.18 7.35 34.78
N LYS A 91 4.34 6.66 34.68
CA LYS A 91 5.22 6.39 35.84
C LYS A 91 5.85 7.67 36.38
N ASP A 92 6.16 8.60 35.49
CA ASP A 92 6.79 9.88 35.83
C ASP A 92 5.76 10.94 36.27
N GLU A 93 4.47 10.57 36.42
CA GLU A 93 3.37 11.47 36.77
C GLU A 93 3.30 12.73 35.87
N SER A 94 3.71 12.57 34.61
CA SER A 94 3.76 13.65 33.63
C SER A 94 2.37 14.00 33.09
N ASP A 95 2.24 15.19 32.49
CA ASP A 95 1.01 15.57 31.79
C ASP A 95 0.77 14.67 30.56
N LEU A 96 -0.37 13.97 30.56
CA LEU A 96 -0.76 13.02 29.52
C LEU A 96 -1.64 13.66 28.43
N SER A 97 -1.90 14.97 28.48
CA SER A 97 -2.85 15.63 27.58
C SER A 97 -2.48 15.46 26.11
N LEU A 98 -1.21 15.65 25.76
CA LEU A 98 -0.72 15.48 24.38
C LEU A 98 -0.80 14.01 23.93
N LEU A 99 -0.41 13.08 24.79
CA LEU A 99 -0.49 11.64 24.49
C LEU A 99 -1.94 11.18 24.30
N LYS A 100 -2.89 11.72 25.06
CA LYS A 100 -4.32 11.41 24.85
C LYS A 100 -4.83 11.91 23.50
N GLN A 101 -4.36 13.09 23.04
CA GLN A 101 -4.69 13.60 21.71
C GLN A 101 -4.09 12.73 20.61
N GLU A 102 -2.81 12.39 20.74
CA GLU A 102 -2.12 11.51 19.80
C GLU A 102 -2.79 10.14 19.68
N ARG A 103 -3.20 9.54 20.80
CA ARG A 103 -3.95 8.29 20.81
C ARG A 103 -5.24 8.38 20.02
N GLN A 104 -5.94 9.51 20.11
CA GLN A 104 -7.17 9.73 19.35
C GLN A 104 -6.88 9.88 17.86
N GLN A 105 -5.83 10.62 17.49
CA GLN A 105 -5.37 10.76 16.11
C GLN A 105 -5.01 9.40 15.49
N LEU A 106 -4.28 8.55 16.22
CA LEU A 106 -3.96 7.18 15.79
C LEU A 106 -5.22 6.33 15.58
N LYS A 107 -6.22 6.43 16.47
CA LYS A 107 -7.50 5.72 16.29
C LYS A 107 -8.26 6.17 15.05
N ASP A 108 -8.26 7.47 14.77
CA ASP A 108 -9.04 8.08 13.69
C ASP A 108 -8.32 7.99 12.33
N ALA A 109 -7.01 7.76 12.32
CA ALA A 109 -6.17 7.74 11.11
C ALA A 109 -6.72 6.86 9.97
N PRO A 110 -7.18 5.60 10.19
CA PRO A 110 -7.73 4.79 9.12
C PRO A 110 -9.01 5.38 8.51
N GLN A 111 -9.91 5.91 9.35
CA GLN A 111 -11.17 6.48 8.86
C GLN A 111 -10.91 7.78 8.09
N LYS A 112 -10.00 8.63 8.57
CA LYS A 112 -9.56 9.83 7.83
C LYS A 112 -8.91 9.46 6.49
N ALA A 113 -8.13 8.39 6.45
CA ALA A 113 -7.53 7.87 5.22
C ALA A 113 -8.60 7.39 4.24
N GLU A 114 -9.59 6.62 4.69
CA GLU A 114 -10.72 6.17 3.86
C GLU A 114 -11.45 7.36 3.23
N VAL A 115 -11.83 8.37 4.02
CA VAL A 115 -12.52 9.59 3.54
C VAL A 115 -11.68 10.35 2.51
N TYR A 116 -10.36 10.48 2.73
CA TYR A 116 -9.48 11.12 1.76
C TYR A 116 -9.42 10.31 0.45
N LEU A 117 -9.26 9.00 0.54
CA LEU A 117 -9.12 8.11 -0.63
C LEU A 117 -10.38 8.03 -1.48
N ASP A 118 -11.56 8.16 -0.88
CA ASP A 118 -12.84 8.23 -1.59
C ASP A 118 -12.91 9.43 -2.54
N SER A 119 -12.21 10.52 -2.22
CA SER A 119 -12.15 11.72 -3.08
C SER A 119 -11.09 11.65 -4.19
N CYS A 120 -10.16 10.69 -4.13
CA CYS A 120 -9.06 10.57 -5.08
C CYS A 120 -9.53 9.93 -6.39
N VAL A 121 -9.11 10.49 -7.53
CA VAL A 121 -9.41 10.00 -8.88
C VAL A 121 -8.17 9.45 -9.61
N SER A 122 -6.99 9.58 -9.01
CA SER A 122 -5.73 9.11 -9.59
C SER A 122 -4.79 8.47 -8.57
N LEU A 123 -3.87 7.63 -9.05
CA LEU A 123 -2.82 7.03 -8.21
C LEU A 123 -1.90 8.12 -7.61
N GLN A 124 -1.60 9.20 -8.35
CA GLN A 124 -0.75 10.27 -7.83
C GLN A 124 -1.33 10.91 -6.57
N GLU A 125 -2.64 11.18 -6.57
CA GLU A 125 -3.34 11.76 -5.41
C GLU A 125 -3.33 10.81 -4.20
N MET A 126 -3.51 9.50 -4.44
CA MET A 126 -3.48 8.48 -3.40
C MET A 126 -2.07 8.32 -2.80
N ASN A 127 -1.02 8.48 -3.61
CA ASN A 127 0.37 8.31 -3.17
C ASN A 127 0.88 9.43 -2.27
N VAL A 128 0.22 10.59 -2.23
CA VAL A 128 0.52 11.66 -1.27
C VAL A 128 0.12 11.28 0.15
N LEU A 129 -0.83 10.35 0.32
CA LEU A 129 -1.33 9.93 1.62
C LEU A 129 -0.31 9.04 2.35
N ASN A 130 -0.05 9.38 3.61
CA ASN A 130 0.71 8.57 4.57
C ASN A 130 0.15 8.82 5.98
N ILE A 131 0.65 8.07 6.97
CA ILE A 131 0.16 8.17 8.36
C ILE A 131 0.30 9.60 8.93
N ASP A 132 1.39 10.31 8.65
CA ASP A 132 1.65 11.67 9.13
C ASP A 132 0.63 12.70 8.60
N LYS A 133 -0.02 12.42 7.47
CA LYS A 133 -1.04 13.29 6.87
C LYS A 133 -2.42 13.13 7.50
N VAL A 134 -2.67 12.03 8.21
CA VAL A 134 -3.98 11.71 8.80
C VAL A 134 -3.98 11.74 10.32
N MET A 135 -2.80 11.77 10.96
CA MET A 135 -2.66 12.05 12.38
C MET A 135 -2.87 13.55 12.65
#